data_AF-A0A832YEV8-F1
#
_entry.id   AF-A0A832YEV8-F1
#
_cell.length_a   1.000
_cell.length_b   1.000
_cell.length_c   1.000
_cell.angle_alpha   90.00
_cell.angle_beta   90.00
_cell.angle_gamma   90.00
#
_symmetry.space_group_name_H-M   'P 1'
#
loop_
_entity.id
_entity.type
_entity.pdbx_description
1 polymer ?
#
loop_
_entity_poly.entity_id
_entity_poly.type
_entity_poly.pdbx_seq_one_letter_code
_entity_poly.pdbx_strand_id
1 'polypeptide(L)'
;LEKVSEYVTIKSFSDRVEFSGKGDAGDAKIDLLKSNPDLEGLKITEESTSIYSLEFMAKIIRSIGRASKSVNMQYSTKSSMHIEFELPSMTKVGYYLAPRVES
;
A
#
# COMPACT_ATOMS: atom_id res chain seq x y z
N LEU A 1 -3.41 18.57 -3.84
CA LEU A 1 -2.24 17.72 -3.54
C LEU A 1 -1.54 17.49 -4.86
N GLU A 2 -0.35 18.05 -5.04
CA GLU A 2 0.43 17.85 -6.26
C GLU A 2 1.00 16.43 -6.27
N LYS A 3 0.99 15.78 -7.44
CA LYS A 3 1.43 14.40 -7.59
C LYS A 3 2.96 14.40 -7.68
N VAL A 4 3.62 13.95 -6.60
CA VAL A 4 5.09 13.87 -6.52
C VAL A 4 5.63 12.68 -7.32
N SER A 5 4.82 11.67 -7.64
CA SER A 5 5.26 10.46 -8.34
C SER A 5 4.12 9.77 -9.09
N GLU A 6 4.45 9.09 -10.19
CA GLU A 6 3.55 8.17 -10.92
C GLU A 6 3.33 6.84 -10.19
N TYR A 7 4.32 6.42 -9.40
CA TYR A 7 4.35 5.11 -8.75
C TYR A 7 4.56 5.24 -7.25
N VAL A 8 4.16 4.20 -6.55
CA VAL A 8 4.57 3.96 -5.17
C VAL A 8 5.41 2.68 -5.13
N THR A 9 6.61 2.80 -4.59
CA THR A 9 7.45 1.67 -4.24
C THR A 9 7.19 1.33 -2.78
N ILE A 10 6.91 0.06 -2.51
CA ILE A 10 6.70 -0.44 -1.15
C ILE A 10 7.79 -1.45 -0.84
N LYS A 11 8.47 -1.25 0.28
CA LYS A 11 9.51 -2.15 0.79
C LYS A 11 9.17 -2.63 2.19
N SER A 12 9.22 -3.93 2.42
CA SER A 12 9.17 -4.52 3.76
C SER A 12 10.58 -4.81 4.27
N PHE A 13 10.86 -4.41 5.49
CA PHE A 13 12.02 -4.80 6.29
C PHE A 13 11.55 -5.57 7.53
N SER A 14 12.46 -6.12 8.33
CA SER A 14 12.07 -6.88 9.53
C SER A 14 11.24 -6.09 10.55
N ASP A 15 11.37 -4.77 10.58
CA ASP A 15 10.79 -3.88 11.61
C ASP A 15 9.81 -2.82 11.06
N ARG A 16 9.71 -2.64 9.75
CA ARG A 16 8.93 -1.57 9.13
C ARG A 16 8.53 -1.87 7.69
N VAL A 17 7.55 -1.11 7.21
CA VAL A 17 7.22 -0.98 5.79
C VAL A 17 7.49 0.46 5.36
N GLU A 18 8.27 0.62 4.30
CA GLU A 18 8.54 1.91 3.67
C GLU A 18 7.65 2.07 2.44
N PHE A 19 6.98 3.22 2.34
CA PHE A 19 6.31 3.69 1.13
C PHE A 19 7.11 4.86 0.56
N SER A 20 7.50 4.79 -0.70
CA SER A 20 8.23 5.86 -1.37
C SER A 20 7.67 6.17 -2.75
N GLY A 21 7.77 7.43 -3.15
CA GLY A 21 7.47 7.91 -4.48
C GLY A 21 8.57 8.88 -4.91
N LYS A 22 8.98 8.80 -6.18
CA LYS A 22 9.97 9.69 -6.77
C LYS A 22 9.40 10.36 -8.00
N GLY A 23 9.66 11.65 -8.16
CA GLY A 23 9.34 12.35 -9.39
C GLY A 23 10.08 13.67 -9.50
N ASP A 24 9.76 14.41 -10.55
CA ASP A 24 10.60 15.52 -11.00
C ASP A 24 10.67 16.68 -9.98
N ALA A 25 9.61 16.86 -9.20
CA ALA A 25 9.52 17.89 -8.17
C ALA A 25 10.14 17.48 -6.82
N GLY A 26 10.54 16.22 -6.65
CA GLY A 26 11.16 15.70 -5.43
C GLY A 26 10.76 14.26 -5.09
N ASP A 27 11.30 13.79 -3.97
CA ASP A 27 11.05 12.46 -3.43
C ASP A 27 10.17 12.55 -2.16
N ALA A 28 9.27 11.59 -2.00
CA ALA A 28 8.48 11.40 -0.79
C ALA A 28 8.74 10.00 -0.22
N LYS A 29 8.89 9.92 1.11
CA LYS A 29 9.07 8.66 1.83
C LYS A 29 8.33 8.69 3.16
N ILE A 30 7.62 7.61 3.47
CA ILE A 30 6.92 7.39 4.72
C ILE A 30 7.29 6.00 5.24
N ASP A 31 7.76 5.94 6.49
CA ASP A 31 8.04 4.68 7.18
C ASP A 31 6.91 4.34 8.15
N LEU A 32 6.41 3.13 8.05
CA LEU A 32 5.42 2.55 8.93
C LEU A 32 6.09 1.49 9.80
N LEU A 33 6.39 1.85 11.05
CA LEU A 33 7.06 0.97 12.01
C LEU A 33 6.08 -0.08 12.55
N LYS A 34 6.58 -1.30 12.80
CA LYS A 34 5.81 -2.37 13.44
C LYS A 34 5.35 -2.02 14.85
N SER A 35 6.05 -1.10 15.52
CA SER A 35 5.71 -0.57 16.84
C SER A 35 4.68 0.57 16.81
N ASN A 36 4.15 0.94 15.64
CA ASN A 36 3.17 2.02 15.54
C ASN A 36 1.85 1.59 16.20
N PRO A 37 1.37 2.29 17.25
CA PRO A 37 0.16 1.93 17.98
C PRO A 37 -1.12 2.07 17.14
N ASP A 38 -1.08 2.83 16.06
CA ASP A 38 -2.23 3.05 15.17
C ASP A 38 -2.42 1.90 14.15
N LEU A 39 -1.53 0.90 14.15
CA LEU A 39 -1.68 -0.29 13.31
C LEU A 39 -2.43 -1.39 14.03
N GLU A 40 -3.50 -1.88 13.38
CA GLU A 40 -4.18 -3.10 13.80
C GLU A 40 -3.23 -4.32 13.77
N GLY A 41 -2.28 -4.33 12.82
CA GLY A 41 -1.23 -5.34 12.79
C GLY A 41 -0.30 -5.20 11.59
N LEU A 42 0.95 -5.62 11.78
CA LEU A 42 1.95 -5.71 10.72
C LEU A 42 2.70 -7.05 10.84
N LYS A 43 2.51 -7.92 9.85
CA LYS A 43 3.21 -9.21 9.74
C LYS A 43 4.09 -9.19 8.50
N ILE A 44 5.39 -9.37 8.71
CA ILE A 44 6.39 -9.44 7.65
C ILE A 44 7.05 -10.81 7.78
N THR A 45 6.90 -11.64 6.75
CA THR A 45 7.47 -12.99 6.70
C THR A 45 8.79 -13.04 5.93
N GLU A 46 8.98 -12.08 5.02
CA GLU A 46 10.19 -11.92 4.21
C GLU A 46 10.37 -10.44 3.85
N GLU A 47 11.61 -10.01 3.64
CA GLU A 47 11.87 -8.71 3.03
C GLU A 47 11.36 -8.73 1.58
N SER A 48 10.65 -7.68 1.19
CA SER A 48 10.01 -7.65 -0.12
C SER A 48 10.05 -6.25 -0.72
N THR A 49 10.02 -6.18 -2.05
CA THR A 49 9.94 -4.92 -2.79
C THR A 49 8.97 -5.07 -3.95
N SER A 50 8.01 -4.16 -4.04
CA SER A 50 7.06 -4.12 -5.15
C SER A 50 6.66 -2.69 -5.50
N ILE A 51 6.24 -2.47 -6.75
CA ILE A 51 5.95 -1.15 -7.30
C ILE A 51 4.54 -1.18 -7.89
N TYR A 52 3.74 -0.15 -7.59
CA TYR A 52 2.35 -0.07 -8.04
C TYR A 52 2.03 1.32 -8.59
N SER A 53 1.01 1.41 -9.45
CA SER A 53 0.45 2.68 -9.90
C SER A 53 -0.15 3.44 -8.71
N LEU A 54 0.37 4.64 -8.44
CA LEU A 54 -0.14 5.49 -7.37
C LEU A 54 -1.57 5.94 -7.68
N GLU A 55 -1.87 6.20 -8.95
CA GLU A 55 -3.21 6.62 -9.39
C GLU A 55 -4.26 5.56 -9.09
N PHE A 56 -4.01 4.30 -9.47
CA PHE A 56 -4.96 3.22 -9.23
C PHE A 56 -5.12 2.92 -7.74
N MET A 57 -4.02 2.89 -6.98
CA MET A 57 -4.09 2.72 -5.53
C MET A 57 -4.92 3.83 -4.87
N ALA A 58 -4.66 5.09 -5.23
CA ALA A 58 -5.41 6.22 -4.70
C ALA A 58 -6.89 6.16 -5.09
N LYS A 59 -7.22 5.74 -6.31
CA LYS A 59 -8.61 5.57 -6.77
C LYS A 59 -9.35 4.53 -5.93
N ILE A 60 -8.74 3.37 -5.69
CA ILE A 60 -9.31 2.29 -4.86
C ILE A 60 -9.51 2.77 -3.42
N ILE A 61 -8.49 3.35 -2.79
CA ILE A 61 -8.57 3.80 -1.39
C ILE A 61 -9.62 4.91 -1.24
N ARG A 62 -9.69 5.85 -2.19
CA ARG A 62 -10.67 6.95 -2.12
C ARG A 62 -12.11 6.50 -2.37
N SER A 63 -12.34 5.46 -3.18
CA SER A 63 -13.69 5.02 -3.51
C SER A 63 -14.41 4.37 -2.33
N ILE A 64 -13.70 3.67 -1.45
CA ILE A 64 -14.31 2.86 -0.39
C ILE A 64 -13.70 3.06 1.00
N GLY A 65 -12.47 3.58 1.09
CA GLY A 65 -11.72 3.65 2.35
C GLY A 65 -12.37 4.51 3.45
N ARG A 66 -13.22 5.48 3.10
CA ARG A 66 -13.99 6.27 4.10
C ARG A 66 -15.16 5.51 4.70
N ALA A 67 -15.68 4.52 3.97
CA ALA A 67 -16.81 3.69 4.41
C ALA A 67 -16.34 2.39 5.07
N SER A 68 -15.05 2.04 4.94
CA SER A 68 -14.48 0.85 5.55
C SER A 68 -14.16 1.05 7.03
N LYS A 69 -14.40 0.01 7.81
CA LYS A 69 -13.96 -0.13 9.20
C LYS A 69 -12.45 -0.38 9.28
N SER A 70 -11.93 -1.24 8.40
CA SER A 70 -10.49 -1.54 8.31
C SER A 70 -10.10 -1.86 6.87
N VAL A 71 -8.79 -1.78 6.60
CA VAL A 71 -8.18 -2.16 5.33
C VAL A 71 -6.99 -3.09 5.59
N ASN A 72 -6.96 -4.21 4.88
CA ASN A 72 -5.86 -5.15 4.90
C ASN A 72 -5.16 -5.16 3.55
N MET A 73 -3.84 -4.96 3.55
CA MET A 73 -3.01 -4.95 2.33
C MET A 73 -1.99 -6.09 2.41
N GLN A 74 -1.99 -6.95 1.41
CA GLN A 74 -1.06 -8.08 1.30
C GLN A 74 -0.32 -7.99 -0.03
N TYR A 75 0.99 -8.15 0.00
CA TYR A 75 1.85 -8.14 -1.17
C TYR A 75 3.11 -8.95 -0.91
N SER A 76 3.84 -9.25 -1.98
CA SER A 76 5.19 -9.80 -1.94
C SER A 76 6.00 -9.25 -3.12
N THR A 77 7.25 -9.66 -3.23
CA THR A 77 8.14 -9.17 -4.29
C THR A 77 7.57 -9.45 -5.68
N LYS A 78 7.37 -8.40 -6.48
CA LYS A 78 6.84 -8.47 -7.86
C LYS A 78 5.52 -9.24 -7.99
N SER A 79 4.68 -9.27 -6.96
CA SER A 79 3.36 -9.91 -7.00
C SER A 79 2.21 -8.90 -6.94
N SER A 80 1.03 -9.34 -7.36
CA SER A 80 -0.19 -8.53 -7.23
C SER A 80 -0.48 -8.22 -5.77
N MET A 81 -0.76 -6.96 -5.49
CA MET A 81 -1.24 -6.55 -4.18
C MET A 81 -2.71 -6.92 -4.05
N HIS A 82 -3.07 -7.58 -2.97
CA HIS A 82 -4.45 -7.77 -2.55
C HIS A 82 -4.80 -6.70 -1.51
N ILE A 83 -5.86 -5.93 -1.77
CA ILE A 83 -6.40 -4.91 -0.85
C ILE A 83 -7.82 -5.33 -0.49
N GLU A 84 -8.05 -5.66 0.78
CA GLU A 84 -9.36 -6.04 1.30
C GLU A 84 -9.89 -4.95 2.24
N PHE A 85 -11.08 -4.42 1.95
CA PHE A 85 -11.80 -3.50 2.82
C PHE A 85 -12.90 -4.24 3.56
N GLU A 86 -12.95 -4.10 4.89
CA GLU A 86 -14.07 -4.56 5.72
C GLU A 86 -15.05 -3.40 5.93
N LEU A 87 -16.30 -3.55 5.51
CA LEU A 87 -17.36 -2.58 5.78
C LEU A 87 -18.03 -2.86 7.14
N PRO A 88 -18.67 -1.86 7.77
CA PRO A 88 -19.41 -2.04 9.04
C PRO A 88 -20.48 -3.14 8.99
N SER A 89 -21.01 -3.45 7.80
CA SER A 89 -22.00 -4.51 7.56
C SER A 89 -21.41 -5.93 7.52
N MET A 90 -20.13 -6.13 7.88
CA MET A 90 -19.37 -7.37 7.70
C MET A 90 -19.14 -7.76 6.23
N THR A 91 -19.50 -6.89 5.28
CA THR A 91 -19.23 -7.09 3.86
C THR A 91 -17.76 -6.81 3.56
N LYS A 92 -17.12 -7.68 2.78
CA LYS A 92 -15.73 -7.54 2.35
C LYS A 92 -15.66 -7.21 0.86
N VAL A 93 -14.79 -6.27 0.51
CA VAL A 93 -14.53 -5.89 -0.89
C VAL A 93 -13.03 -6.03 -1.16
N GLY A 94 -12.67 -6.93 -2.06
CA GLY A 94 -11.29 -7.21 -2.45
C GLY A 94 -10.92 -6.60 -3.79
N TYR A 95 -9.74 -5.99 -3.87
CA TYR A 95 -9.12 -5.50 -5.10
C TYR A 95 -7.76 -6.15 -5.31
N TYR A 96 -7.42 -6.42 -6.57
CA TYR A 96 -6.08 -6.86 -6.96
C TYR A 96 -5.42 -5.78 -7.81
N LEU A 97 -4.20 -5.40 -7.43
CA LEU A 97 -3.41 -4.44 -8.17
C LEU A 97 -2.15 -5.11 -8.69
N ALA A 98 -2.05 -5.26 -10.01
CA ALA A 98 -0.88 -5.85 -10.65
C ALA A 98 0.37 -5.01 -10.33
N PRO A 99 1.51 -5.65 -10.02
CA PRO A 99 2.75 -4.93 -9.82
C PRO A 99 3.23 -4.40 -11.16
N ARG A 100 3.95 -3.29 -11.14
CA ARG A 100 4.78 -2.93 -12.27
C ARG A 100 6.05 -3.75 -12.25
N VAL A 101 6.34 -4.34 -13.39
CA VAL A 101 7.66 -4.86 -13.71
C VAL A 101 8.41 -3.67 -14.33
N GLU A 102 9.43 -3.16 -13.65
CA GLU A 102 10.38 -2.26 -14.31
C GLU A 102 10.96 -3.00 -15.53
N SER A 103 10.94 -2.31 -16.67
CA SER A 103 11.62 -2.74 -17.90
C SER A 103 13.08 -2.38 -17.84
#